data_AF-A0A964EJ39-F1
#
_entry.id   AF-A0A964EJ39-F1
#
_cell.length_a   1.000
_cell.length_b   1.000
_cell.length_c   1.000
_cell.angle_alpha   90.00
_cell.angle_beta   90.00
_cell.angle_gamma   90.00
#
_symmetry.space_group_name_H-M   'P 1'
#
loop_
_entity.id
_entity.type
_entity.pdbx_description
1 polymer ?
#
loop_
_entity_poly.entity_id
_entity_poly.type
_entity_poly.pdbx_seq_one_letter_code
_entity_poly.pdbx_strand_id
1 'polypeptide(L)'
;MTALKVLTIPLLVSLFGCPDHARESGPITHLEDQSGTPGESNPIMFTASTPGDPQVKAMLGIPAETPVDFIRWDLTLQPPGSGKGDFDLKILFGESLQGSPGFKGGGQPLSMSGKWEVAGVSGKEIYRLTGKQNHPDLSLLKINENLFQILTPDHHLMIGNGGWSYTLNRKNPVDPGATLPVPGDLSFLKEEKAAEVTFDGRTPCPGVAEMNHIPGNADCYKLKWRLILYRDPATGAPTTYKLITIYHRAVPVEGAWDLVSGSGRNENALICRLDPDKPDLSMSFLVGDDNVLFFLDKDDRLMTGDGDFSFTLDRKRN
;
A
#
# COMPACT_ATOMS: atom_id res chain seq x y z
N MET A 1 -26.30 -3.21 -65.10
CA MET A 1 -25.09 -2.44 -65.45
C MET A 1 -25.20 -1.08 -64.79
N THR A 2 -24.65 -0.95 -63.59
CA THR A 2 -24.78 0.25 -62.75
C THR A 2 -23.38 0.63 -62.32
N ALA A 3 -22.95 1.81 -62.73
CA ALA A 3 -21.56 2.26 -62.68
C ALA A 3 -21.13 2.62 -61.24
N LEU A 4 -19.97 2.11 -60.86
CA LEU A 4 -19.25 2.40 -59.61
C LEU A 4 -18.58 3.78 -59.74
N LYS A 5 -18.98 4.75 -58.91
CA LYS A 5 -18.30 6.05 -58.78
C LYS A 5 -17.21 5.94 -57.72
N VAL A 6 -15.96 5.95 -58.17
CA VAL A 6 -14.75 6.05 -57.33
C VAL A 6 -14.62 7.49 -56.84
N LEU A 7 -14.56 7.68 -55.52
CA LEU A 7 -14.31 8.98 -54.89
C LEU A 7 -12.84 9.06 -54.50
N THR A 8 -12.09 9.93 -55.17
CA THR A 8 -10.67 10.20 -54.93
C THR A 8 -10.52 11.26 -53.83
N ILE A 9 -9.76 10.96 -52.77
CA ILE A 9 -9.42 11.91 -51.70
C ILE A 9 -8.06 12.55 -52.04
N PRO A 10 -7.91 13.89 -52.04
CA PRO A 10 -6.61 14.53 -52.24
C PRO A 10 -5.80 14.57 -50.93
N LEU A 11 -4.52 14.22 -51.05
CA LEU A 11 -3.48 14.44 -50.04
C LEU A 11 -3.30 15.96 -49.82
N LEU A 12 -3.47 16.42 -48.58
CA LEU A 12 -3.04 17.75 -48.16
C LEU A 12 -1.62 17.64 -47.58
N VAL A 13 -0.64 18.16 -48.33
CA VAL A 13 0.74 18.39 -47.86
C VAL A 13 0.77 19.80 -47.27
N SER A 14 0.90 19.93 -45.95
CA SER A 14 1.21 21.22 -45.32
C SER A 14 2.70 21.32 -45.03
N LEU A 15 3.36 22.13 -45.84
CA LEU A 15 4.67 22.73 -45.58
C LEU A 15 4.47 23.87 -44.58
N PHE A 16 5.06 23.77 -43.39
CA PHE A 16 5.30 24.92 -42.53
C PHE A 16 6.80 25.06 -42.30
N GLY A 17 7.33 26.18 -42.77
CA GLY A 17 8.74 26.54 -42.72
C GLY A 17 9.19 26.99 -41.33
N CYS A 18 10.42 26.63 -41.00
CA CYS A 18 11.20 27.26 -39.95
C CYS A 18 11.64 28.67 -40.39
N PRO A 19 11.50 29.70 -39.56
CA PRO A 19 12.27 30.92 -39.70
C PRO A 19 13.62 30.79 -38.96
N ASP A 20 14.68 31.03 -39.73
CA ASP A 20 16.03 31.29 -39.24
C ASP A 20 16.07 32.55 -38.38
N HIS A 21 16.53 32.44 -37.14
CA HIS A 21 17.06 33.57 -36.39
C HIS A 21 18.45 33.23 -35.82
N ALA A 22 19.44 33.96 -36.31
CA ALA A 22 20.82 33.91 -35.87
C ALA A 22 21.10 34.90 -34.73
N ARG A 23 22.05 34.50 -33.87
CA ARG A 23 22.91 35.27 -32.96
C ARG A 23 22.28 35.99 -31.76
N GLU A 24 22.66 35.53 -30.57
CA GLU A 24 23.58 36.29 -29.70
C GLU A 24 24.26 35.37 -28.68
N SER A 25 25.59 35.38 -28.68
CA SER A 25 26.47 34.69 -27.75
C SER A 25 26.72 35.58 -26.53
N GLY A 26 26.08 35.26 -25.41
CA GLY A 26 26.35 35.85 -24.09
C GLY A 26 27.22 34.94 -23.22
N PRO A 27 27.90 35.49 -22.20
CA PRO A 27 29.01 34.83 -21.51
C PRO A 27 28.55 33.70 -20.60
N ILE A 28 29.31 32.61 -20.62
CA ILE A 28 29.22 31.46 -19.73
C ILE A 28 29.54 31.95 -18.30
N THR A 29 28.52 32.14 -17.48
CA THR A 29 28.66 32.29 -16.03
C THR A 29 28.54 30.91 -15.38
N HIS A 30 29.67 30.43 -14.88
CA HIS A 30 29.85 29.52 -13.76
C HIS A 30 28.72 28.52 -13.47
N LEU A 31 28.92 27.30 -13.96
CA LEU A 31 28.46 26.08 -13.30
C LEU A 31 29.02 26.09 -11.87
N GLU A 32 28.17 26.40 -10.89
CA GLU A 32 28.41 25.99 -9.52
C GLU A 32 28.26 24.47 -9.47
N ASP A 33 29.42 23.83 -9.44
CA ASP A 33 29.62 22.44 -9.08
C ASP A 33 29.07 22.24 -7.66
N GLN A 34 27.82 21.78 -7.54
CA GLN A 34 27.31 21.24 -6.29
C GLN A 34 27.97 19.89 -6.05
N SER A 35 29.22 19.95 -5.59
CA SER A 35 29.88 18.85 -4.91
C SER A 35 29.16 18.60 -3.57
N GLY A 36 28.00 17.95 -3.64
CA GLY A 36 27.30 17.44 -2.47
C GLY A 36 28.22 16.51 -1.71
N THR A 37 28.43 16.79 -0.43
CA THR A 37 29.13 15.90 0.51
C THR A 37 28.54 14.50 0.43
N PRO A 38 29.35 13.45 0.24
CA PRO A 38 28.87 12.08 0.27
C PRO A 38 28.31 11.74 1.66
N GLY A 39 27.03 11.40 1.72
CA GLY A 39 26.55 10.39 2.67
C GLY A 39 25.61 10.83 3.79
N GLU A 40 25.02 12.02 3.78
CA GLU A 40 23.92 12.31 4.72
C GLU A 40 22.62 11.75 4.14
N SER A 41 22.30 10.50 4.49
CA SER A 41 20.99 9.94 4.15
C SER A 41 19.91 10.76 4.87
N ASN A 42 18.77 10.98 4.21
CA ASN A 42 17.66 11.72 4.83
C ASN A 42 16.86 10.80 5.77
N PRO A 43 16.23 11.35 6.83
CA PRO A 43 15.31 10.59 7.67
C PRO A 43 14.17 9.97 6.86
N ILE A 44 13.76 8.76 7.23
CA ILE A 44 12.59 8.11 6.65
C ILE A 44 11.40 8.40 7.55
N MET A 45 10.37 9.06 7.01
CA MET A 45 9.17 9.40 7.75
C MET A 45 7.98 8.59 7.27
N PHE A 46 7.25 7.99 8.20
CA PHE A 46 6.05 7.20 7.94
C PHE A 46 4.83 7.80 8.62
N THR A 47 3.68 7.47 8.04
CA THR A 47 2.36 7.79 8.56
C THR A 47 1.45 6.57 8.41
N ALA A 48 0.50 6.40 9.33
CA ALA A 48 -0.47 5.31 9.26
C ALA A 48 -1.68 5.58 10.17
N SER A 49 -2.76 4.84 9.92
CA SER A 49 -3.83 4.63 10.88
C SER A 49 -4.08 3.14 11.05
N THR A 50 -3.93 2.62 12.28
CA THR A 50 -4.09 1.19 12.62
C THR A 50 -5.26 1.00 13.57
N PRO A 51 -5.86 -0.20 13.68
CA PRO A 51 -6.92 -0.42 14.66
C PRO A 51 -6.39 -0.35 16.10
N GLY A 52 -7.27 -0.05 17.05
CA GLY A 52 -6.99 0.02 18.49
C GLY A 52 -7.16 -1.29 19.26
N ASP A 53 -6.90 -2.43 18.62
CA ASP A 53 -7.18 -3.74 19.20
C ASP A 53 -6.25 -4.11 20.38
N PRO A 54 -6.57 -5.17 21.16
CA PRO A 54 -5.80 -5.52 22.35
C PRO A 54 -4.32 -5.75 22.09
N GLN A 55 -3.94 -6.27 20.92
CA GLN A 55 -2.56 -6.64 20.64
C GLN A 55 -1.68 -5.39 20.51
N VAL A 56 -2.09 -4.42 19.70
CA VAL A 56 -1.31 -3.18 19.55
C VAL A 56 -1.33 -2.33 20.82
N LYS A 57 -2.43 -2.36 21.59
CA LYS A 57 -2.49 -1.68 22.89
C LYS A 57 -1.44 -2.23 23.85
N ALA A 58 -1.31 -3.56 23.95
CA ALA A 58 -0.27 -4.20 24.75
C ALA A 58 1.14 -3.80 24.26
N MET A 59 1.37 -3.79 22.94
CA MET A 59 2.64 -3.39 22.33
C MET A 59 3.00 -1.90 22.54
N LEU A 60 2.02 -1.04 22.83
CA LEU A 60 2.24 0.39 23.06
C LEU A 60 2.17 0.76 24.55
N GLY A 61 1.89 -0.19 25.44
CA GLY A 61 1.65 0.07 26.86
C GLY A 61 0.37 0.86 27.13
N ILE A 62 -0.62 0.80 26.22
CA ILE A 62 -1.93 1.42 26.40
C ILE A 62 -2.78 0.48 27.27
N PRO A 63 -3.40 0.96 28.36
CA PRO A 63 -4.24 0.11 29.21
C PRO A 63 -5.39 -0.54 28.42
N ALA A 64 -5.66 -1.82 28.68
CA ALA A 64 -6.58 -2.63 27.88
C ALA A 64 -8.03 -2.09 27.89
N GLU A 65 -8.42 -1.47 29.00
CA GLU A 65 -9.71 -0.83 29.24
C GLU A 65 -9.87 0.53 28.54
N THR A 66 -8.79 1.10 28.01
CA THR A 66 -8.85 2.37 27.28
C THR A 66 -9.66 2.19 25.99
N PRO A 67 -10.74 2.96 25.78
CA PRO A 67 -11.49 2.93 24.52
C PRO A 67 -10.63 3.50 23.38
N VAL A 68 -10.33 2.65 22.39
CA VAL A 68 -9.54 3.02 21.23
C VAL A 68 -10.14 2.35 20.00
N ASP A 69 -10.65 3.16 19.07
CA ASP A 69 -11.08 2.65 17.77
C ASP A 69 -9.87 2.48 16.84
N PHE A 70 -8.98 3.48 16.84
CA PHE A 70 -7.79 3.50 15.99
C PHE A 70 -6.65 4.33 16.60
N ILE A 71 -5.47 4.19 16.00
CA ILE A 71 -4.22 4.84 16.38
C ILE A 71 -3.64 5.48 15.12
N ARG A 72 -3.34 6.78 15.17
CA ARG A 72 -2.55 7.48 14.15
C ARG A 72 -1.09 7.43 14.50
N TRP A 73 -0.26 7.16 13.51
CA TRP A 73 1.18 6.99 13.65
C TRP A 73 1.93 8.09 12.90
N ASP A 74 2.98 8.61 13.53
CA ASP A 74 4.00 9.46 12.92
C ASP A 74 5.37 8.94 13.38
N LEU A 75 6.00 8.12 12.54
CA LEU A 75 7.27 7.48 12.83
C LEU A 75 8.37 8.12 11.99
N THR A 76 9.45 8.54 12.64
CA THR A 76 10.68 9.00 11.97
C THR A 76 11.81 8.04 12.30
N LEU A 77 12.46 7.51 11.28
CA LEU A 77 13.70 6.75 11.39
C LEU A 77 14.86 7.64 10.94
N GLN A 78 15.71 8.03 11.89
CA GLN A 78 16.95 8.73 11.60
C GLN A 78 17.93 7.78 10.91
N PRO A 79 18.74 8.27 9.96
CA PRO A 79 19.83 7.52 9.34
C PRO A 79 20.64 6.66 10.31
N PRO A 80 20.94 5.40 9.97
CA PRO A 80 21.80 4.59 10.81
C PRO A 80 23.25 5.05 10.61
N GLY A 81 23.83 5.73 11.61
CA GLY A 81 25.23 6.18 11.54
C GLY A 81 26.22 5.02 11.50
N SER A 82 26.11 4.06 12.44
CA SER A 82 26.99 2.89 12.58
C SER A 82 26.21 1.57 12.64
N GLY A 83 25.17 1.45 11.82
CA GLY A 83 24.31 0.26 11.72
C GLY A 83 23.06 0.27 12.62
N LYS A 84 22.99 1.21 13.58
CA LYS A 84 21.76 1.54 14.30
C LYS A 84 21.43 3.02 14.10
N GLY A 85 20.16 3.33 13.92
CA GLY A 85 19.65 4.71 13.89
C GLY A 85 18.83 5.02 15.13
N ASP A 86 18.52 6.29 15.35
CA ASP A 86 17.52 6.72 16.32
C ASP A 86 16.14 6.70 15.67
N PHE A 87 15.10 6.39 16.43
CA PHE A 87 13.72 6.61 15.99
C PHE A 87 12.96 7.50 16.97
N ASP A 88 12.02 8.25 16.41
CA ASP A 88 11.00 9.00 17.13
C ASP A 88 9.63 8.55 16.63
N LEU A 89 8.78 8.05 17.53
CA LEU A 89 7.42 7.68 17.23
C LEU A 89 6.46 8.53 18.06
N LYS A 90 5.57 9.24 17.38
CA LYS A 90 4.44 9.94 17.97
C LYS A 90 3.17 9.23 17.52
N ILE A 91 2.30 8.93 18.46
CA ILE A 91 0.98 8.41 18.17
C ILE A 91 -0.12 9.28 18.78
N LEU A 92 -1.29 9.23 18.17
CA LEU A 92 -2.53 9.78 18.70
C LEU A 92 -3.59 8.69 18.63
N PHE A 93 -4.21 8.35 19.74
CA PHE A 93 -5.17 7.24 19.81
C PHE A 93 -6.47 7.63 20.52
N GLY A 94 -7.56 6.93 20.20
CA GLY A 94 -8.85 7.12 20.88
C GLY A 94 -10.03 6.65 20.05
N GLU A 95 -11.23 7.01 20.49
CA GLU A 95 -12.46 6.77 19.75
C GLU A 95 -12.61 7.69 18.55
N SER A 96 -13.17 7.16 17.46
CA SER A 96 -13.41 7.88 16.22
C SER A 96 -14.53 8.91 16.31
N LEU A 97 -14.32 10.07 15.70
CA LEU A 97 -15.36 11.08 15.52
C LEU A 97 -16.19 10.73 14.28
N GLN A 98 -17.49 10.50 14.47
CA GLN A 98 -18.39 10.09 13.38
C GLN A 98 -18.34 11.09 12.21
N GLY A 99 -18.19 10.55 10.99
CA GLY A 99 -18.17 11.36 9.76
C GLY A 99 -16.86 12.11 9.51
N SER A 100 -15.85 11.96 10.38
CA SER A 100 -14.56 12.63 10.30
C SER A 100 -13.41 11.62 10.41
N PRO A 101 -12.21 11.92 9.92
CA PRO A 101 -11.01 11.14 10.23
C PRO A 101 -10.44 11.48 11.63
N GLY A 102 -11.03 12.43 12.37
CA GLY A 102 -10.57 12.84 13.71
C GLY A 102 -11.03 11.95 14.87
N PHE A 103 -10.59 12.32 16.07
CA PHE A 103 -10.90 11.64 17.33
C PHE A 103 -11.95 12.41 18.14
N LYS A 104 -12.79 11.69 18.91
CA LYS A 104 -13.60 12.32 19.97
C LYS A 104 -12.66 12.96 21.00
N GLY A 105 -12.90 14.23 21.33
CA GLY A 105 -12.08 14.94 22.31
C GLY A 105 -10.61 15.17 21.90
N GLY A 106 -10.26 15.00 20.61
CA GLY A 106 -8.92 15.25 20.09
C GLY A 106 -7.93 14.08 20.22
N GLY A 107 -8.31 12.99 20.91
CA GLY A 107 -7.45 11.82 21.10
C GLY A 107 -6.41 12.00 22.21
N GLN A 108 -5.71 10.92 22.54
CA GLN A 108 -4.66 10.88 23.56
C GLN A 108 -3.29 10.73 22.90
N PRO A 109 -2.34 11.64 23.14
CA PRO A 109 -1.00 11.53 22.57
C PRO A 109 -0.13 10.57 23.38
N LEU A 110 0.71 9.82 22.69
CA LEU A 110 1.85 9.10 23.28
C LEU A 110 3.08 9.31 22.39
N SER A 111 4.24 9.44 23.00
CA SER A 111 5.51 9.58 22.28
C SER A 111 6.53 8.62 22.85
N MET A 112 7.30 8.00 21.97
CA MET A 112 8.39 7.10 22.33
C MET A 112 9.58 7.34 21.41
N SER A 113 10.77 7.09 21.94
CA SER A 113 12.01 7.17 21.17
C SER A 113 12.93 6.02 21.55
N GLY A 114 13.85 5.69 20.68
CA GLY A 114 14.74 4.56 20.88
C GLY A 114 15.73 4.36 19.75
N LYS A 115 16.23 3.15 19.64
CA LYS A 115 17.15 2.75 18.57
C LYS A 115 16.42 1.85 17.60
N TRP A 116 16.78 1.91 16.32
CA TRP A 116 16.34 0.95 15.34
C TRP A 116 17.52 0.33 14.60
N GLU A 117 17.32 -0.90 14.14
CA GLU A 117 18.29 -1.64 13.33
C GLU A 117 17.56 -2.49 12.28
N VAL A 118 18.26 -2.87 11.20
CA VAL A 118 17.74 -3.80 10.20
C VAL A 118 18.28 -5.21 10.50
N ALA A 119 17.38 -6.17 10.59
CA ALA A 119 17.69 -7.59 10.65
C ALA A 119 17.25 -8.26 9.35
N GLY A 120 18.19 -8.93 8.67
CA GLY A 120 17.89 -9.79 7.53
C GLY A 120 17.42 -11.16 7.99
N VAL A 121 16.16 -11.53 7.73
CA VAL A 121 15.61 -12.85 8.08
C VAL A 121 15.04 -13.49 6.82
N SER A 122 15.64 -14.59 6.37
CA SER A 122 15.18 -15.33 5.18
C SER A 122 15.01 -14.46 3.92
N GLY A 123 15.95 -13.53 3.69
CA GLY A 123 15.89 -12.59 2.56
C GLY A 123 14.91 -11.43 2.72
N LYS A 124 14.29 -11.27 3.90
CA LYS A 124 13.41 -10.16 4.25
C LYS A 124 14.15 -9.15 5.13
N GLU A 125 13.88 -7.87 4.94
CA GLU A 125 14.40 -6.80 5.80
C GLU A 125 13.38 -6.48 6.89
N ILE A 126 13.73 -6.77 8.14
CA ILE A 126 12.90 -6.45 9.32
C ILE A 126 13.55 -5.32 10.09
N TYR A 127 12.84 -4.21 10.25
CA TYR A 127 13.27 -3.07 11.04
C TYR A 127 12.80 -3.28 12.48
N ARG A 128 13.75 -3.43 13.39
CA ARG A 128 13.51 -3.64 14.81
C ARG A 128 13.70 -2.32 15.53
N LEU A 129 12.65 -1.84 16.19
CA LEU A 129 12.65 -0.61 16.97
C LEU A 129 12.65 -1.01 18.45
N THR A 130 13.72 -0.68 19.15
CA THR A 130 13.91 -0.92 20.58
C THR A 130 13.72 0.39 21.34
N GLY A 131 12.62 0.48 22.09
CA GLY A 131 12.28 1.66 22.88
C GLY A 131 13.21 1.85 24.09
N LYS A 132 13.29 3.10 24.58
CA LYS A 132 13.88 3.38 25.90
C LYS A 132 12.88 3.00 27.01
N GLN A 133 13.36 2.72 28.22
CA GLN A 133 12.56 2.73 29.46
C GLN A 133 11.22 1.95 29.40
N ASN A 134 11.27 0.62 29.34
CA ASN A 134 10.10 -0.28 29.39
C ASN A 134 9.08 -0.14 28.25
N HIS A 135 9.36 0.62 27.20
CA HIS A 135 8.56 0.57 25.98
C HIS A 135 8.82 -0.75 25.24
N PRO A 136 7.77 -1.45 24.75
CA PRO A 136 7.94 -2.70 24.02
C PRO A 136 8.68 -2.49 22.70
N ASP A 137 9.34 -3.55 22.24
CA ASP A 137 9.96 -3.57 20.92
C ASP A 137 8.88 -3.68 19.83
N LEU A 138 9.08 -2.94 18.74
CA LEU A 138 8.27 -3.04 17.53
C LEU A 138 9.10 -3.63 16.41
N SER A 139 8.48 -4.46 15.57
CA SER A 139 9.11 -4.98 14.36
C SER A 139 8.29 -4.59 13.14
N LEU A 140 8.94 -4.09 12.11
CA LEU A 140 8.32 -3.69 10.85
C LEU A 140 8.95 -4.52 9.72
N LEU A 141 8.15 -5.26 8.96
CA LEU A 141 8.60 -5.87 7.72
C LEU A 141 8.60 -4.81 6.63
N LYS A 142 9.75 -4.60 6.00
CA LYS A 142 9.82 -3.79 4.77
C LYS A 142 9.18 -4.57 3.64
N ILE A 143 8.07 -4.06 3.13
CA ILE A 143 7.41 -4.59 1.92
C ILE A 143 8.13 -4.00 0.71
N ASN A 144 8.30 -2.68 0.66
CA ASN A 144 9.19 -1.99 -0.29
C ASN A 144 9.70 -0.67 0.33
N GLU A 145 10.31 0.21 -0.48
CA GLU A 145 10.84 1.50 0.01
C GLU A 145 9.77 2.48 0.55
N ASN A 146 8.50 2.23 0.30
CA ASN A 146 7.37 3.10 0.67
C ASN A 146 6.39 2.47 1.67
N LEU A 147 6.41 1.13 1.81
CA LEU A 147 5.44 0.36 2.57
C LEU A 147 6.11 -0.57 3.57
N PHE A 148 5.68 -0.46 4.82
CA PHE A 148 6.14 -1.29 5.92
C PHE A 148 4.93 -1.89 6.64
N GLN A 149 4.98 -3.17 7.02
CA GLN A 149 3.91 -3.81 7.77
C GLN A 149 4.36 -4.04 9.21
N ILE A 150 3.56 -3.62 10.20
CA ILE A 150 3.85 -3.97 11.60
C ILE A 150 3.68 -5.47 11.79
N LEU A 151 4.61 -6.08 12.53
CA LEU A 151 4.61 -7.49 12.84
C LEU A 151 4.12 -7.76 14.26
N THR A 152 3.55 -8.95 14.45
CA THR A 152 3.32 -9.51 15.79
C THR A 152 4.66 -9.79 16.49
N PRO A 153 4.68 -10.00 17.82
CA PRO A 153 5.88 -10.47 18.52
C PRO A 153 6.47 -11.77 17.96
N ASP A 154 5.62 -12.61 17.37
CA ASP A 154 6.01 -13.86 16.72
C ASP A 154 6.40 -13.68 15.24
N HIS A 155 6.58 -12.43 14.78
CA HIS A 155 6.98 -12.05 13.42
C HIS A 155 5.99 -12.42 12.29
N HIS A 156 4.71 -12.58 12.61
CA HIS A 156 3.63 -12.66 11.61
C HIS A 156 3.15 -11.26 11.21
N LEU A 157 2.55 -11.10 10.03
CA LEU A 157 1.95 -9.81 9.66
C LEU A 157 0.79 -9.52 10.63
N MET A 158 0.74 -8.32 11.21
CA MET A 158 -0.43 -7.93 11.98
C MET A 158 -1.63 -7.75 11.06
N ILE A 159 -2.78 -8.25 11.49
CA ILE A 159 -4.04 -8.22 10.74
C ILE A 159 -4.86 -7.05 11.22
N GLY A 160 -5.24 -6.17 10.29
CA GLY A 160 -6.14 -5.06 10.54
C GLY A 160 -7.60 -5.46 10.67
N ASN A 161 -8.48 -4.51 10.33
CA ASN A 161 -9.91 -4.72 10.21
C ASN A 161 -10.47 -3.92 9.03
N GLY A 162 -11.78 -4.01 8.76
CA GLY A 162 -12.41 -3.27 7.65
C GLY A 162 -12.41 -1.73 7.78
N GLY A 163 -11.77 -1.19 8.83
CA GLY A 163 -11.53 0.22 9.06
C GLY A 163 -10.09 0.65 8.80
N TRP A 164 -9.11 -0.15 9.24
CA TRP A 164 -7.70 0.21 9.35
C TRP A 164 -6.80 -1.02 9.22
N SER A 165 -5.62 -0.83 8.64
CA SER A 165 -4.59 -1.87 8.48
C SER A 165 -3.38 -1.61 9.36
N TYR A 166 -2.44 -2.55 9.43
CA TYR A 166 -1.14 -2.36 10.09
C TYR A 166 0.00 -1.93 9.15
N THR A 167 -0.34 -1.34 8.00
CA THR A 167 0.62 -0.83 7.02
C THR A 167 0.99 0.64 7.27
N LEU A 168 2.28 0.92 7.31
CA LEU A 168 2.89 2.26 7.35
C LEU A 168 3.26 2.73 5.96
N ASN A 169 2.83 3.93 5.62
CA ASN A 169 3.10 4.60 4.35
C ASN A 169 4.20 5.65 4.53
N ARG A 170 5.20 5.68 3.65
CA ARG A 170 6.21 6.73 3.65
C ARG A 170 5.56 8.07 3.29
N LYS A 171 5.76 9.11 4.12
CA LYS A 171 5.19 10.46 3.91
C LYS A 171 5.69 11.12 2.63
N ASN A 172 6.94 10.83 2.27
CA ASN A 172 7.57 11.27 1.02
C ASN A 172 7.94 10.02 0.21
N PRO A 173 7.01 9.46 -0.57
CA PRO A 173 7.28 8.27 -1.36
C PRO A 173 8.46 8.49 -2.30
N VAL A 174 9.27 7.45 -2.45
CA VAL A 174 10.35 7.36 -3.45
C VAL A 174 9.96 6.39 -4.55
N ASP A 175 10.76 6.29 -5.61
CA ASP A 175 10.59 5.19 -6.56
C ASP A 175 10.76 3.85 -5.81
N PRO A 176 9.72 2.99 -5.73
CA PRO A 176 9.81 1.72 -5.02
C PRO A 176 10.77 0.72 -5.69
N GLY A 177 11.31 1.06 -6.87
CA GLY A 177 12.09 0.14 -7.68
C GLY A 177 11.20 -0.86 -8.43
N ALA A 178 11.85 -1.74 -9.18
CA ALA A 178 11.14 -2.64 -10.09
C ALA A 178 10.76 -4.00 -9.49
N THR A 179 11.25 -4.39 -8.32
CA THR A 179 11.12 -5.78 -7.82
C THR A 179 9.99 -5.90 -6.82
N LEU A 180 9.04 -6.83 -7.06
CA LEU A 180 8.02 -7.18 -6.08
C LEU A 180 8.61 -8.02 -4.94
N PRO A 181 8.26 -7.77 -3.68
CA PRO A 181 8.74 -8.57 -2.55
C PRO A 181 8.00 -9.91 -2.47
N VAL A 182 8.52 -10.83 -1.64
CA VAL A 182 7.82 -12.04 -1.19
C VAL A 182 7.62 -11.93 0.34
N PRO A 183 6.51 -11.32 0.81
CA PRO A 183 6.41 -10.87 2.20
C PRO A 183 6.25 -12.00 3.23
N GLY A 184 5.58 -13.10 2.88
CA GLY A 184 5.20 -14.19 3.81
C GLY A 184 5.69 -15.57 3.39
N ASP A 185 5.40 -16.56 4.23
CA ASP A 185 5.44 -17.96 3.85
C ASP A 185 4.14 -18.30 3.12
N LEU A 186 4.23 -18.85 1.92
CA LEU A 186 3.08 -19.22 1.09
C LEU A 186 2.59 -20.65 1.36
N SER A 187 3.16 -21.34 2.35
CA SER A 187 2.75 -22.68 2.79
C SER A 187 1.26 -22.76 3.12
N PHE A 188 0.67 -21.66 3.64
CA PHE A 188 -0.76 -21.57 3.96
C PHE A 188 -1.67 -21.93 2.78
N LEU A 189 -1.24 -21.70 1.53
CA LEU A 189 -2.03 -22.06 0.35
C LEU A 189 -2.34 -23.56 0.25
N LYS A 190 -1.49 -24.40 0.86
CA LYS A 190 -1.68 -25.86 0.89
C LYS A 190 -2.62 -26.29 2.00
N GLU A 191 -2.75 -25.47 3.04
CA GLU A 191 -3.48 -25.78 4.27
C GLU A 191 -4.87 -25.14 4.30
N GLU A 192 -5.07 -24.06 3.53
CA GLU A 192 -6.32 -23.33 3.44
C GLU A 192 -7.41 -24.17 2.77
N LYS A 193 -8.43 -24.51 3.56
CA LYS A 193 -9.58 -25.32 3.13
C LYS A 193 -10.90 -24.57 3.22
N ALA A 194 -10.88 -23.29 3.60
CA ALA A 194 -12.09 -22.50 3.63
C ALA A 194 -12.65 -22.36 2.21
N ALA A 195 -13.91 -22.76 2.02
CA ALA A 195 -14.64 -22.57 0.78
C ALA A 195 -14.85 -21.07 0.45
N GLU A 196 -14.72 -20.21 1.47
CA GLU A 196 -14.88 -18.77 1.37
C GLU A 196 -13.86 -18.06 2.28
N VAL A 197 -13.21 -17.04 1.74
CA VAL A 197 -12.37 -16.11 2.51
C VAL A 197 -12.80 -14.68 2.23
N THR A 198 -13.05 -13.90 3.29
CA THR A 198 -13.42 -12.49 3.18
C THR A 198 -12.26 -11.60 3.64
N PHE A 199 -11.95 -10.59 2.84
CA PHE A 199 -11.05 -9.50 3.18
C PHE A 199 -11.81 -8.18 3.17
N ASP A 200 -11.60 -7.35 4.20
CA ASP A 200 -12.15 -6.01 4.26
C ASP A 200 -11.01 -4.98 4.33
N GLY A 201 -11.23 -3.75 3.85
CA GLY A 201 -10.22 -2.70 3.94
C GLY A 201 -10.72 -1.34 3.49
N ARG A 202 -9.88 -0.32 3.63
CA ARG A 202 -10.18 1.04 3.17
C ARG A 202 -8.97 1.63 2.50
N THR A 203 -9.22 2.32 1.39
CA THR A 203 -8.17 2.98 0.61
C THR A 203 -8.50 4.45 0.43
N PRO A 204 -7.49 5.32 0.21
CA PRO A 204 -7.77 6.66 -0.29
C PRO A 204 -8.43 6.56 -1.68
N CYS A 205 -9.26 7.53 -2.06
CA CYS A 205 -9.90 7.53 -3.38
C CYS A 205 -8.92 7.84 -4.54
N PRO A 206 -7.96 8.78 -4.41
CA PRO A 206 -6.96 9.01 -5.46
C PRO A 206 -6.21 7.73 -5.85
N GLY A 207 -5.89 7.58 -7.13
CA GLY A 207 -5.27 6.37 -7.69
C GLY A 207 -6.29 5.28 -8.04
N VAL A 208 -7.00 4.70 -7.06
CA VAL A 208 -7.93 3.59 -7.36
C VAL A 208 -9.16 4.04 -8.16
N ALA A 209 -9.67 5.25 -7.91
CA ALA A 209 -10.77 5.78 -8.70
C ALA A 209 -10.39 5.94 -10.18
N GLU A 210 -9.17 6.43 -10.45
CA GLU A 210 -8.63 6.59 -11.81
C GLU A 210 -8.47 5.23 -12.50
N MET A 211 -7.82 4.26 -11.83
CA MET A 211 -7.58 2.93 -12.39
C MET A 211 -8.86 2.14 -12.71
N ASN A 212 -9.96 2.44 -12.02
CA ASN A 212 -11.21 1.70 -12.15
C ASN A 212 -12.32 2.53 -12.82
N HIS A 213 -11.97 3.68 -13.40
CA HIS A 213 -12.93 4.60 -14.03
C HIS A 213 -14.12 4.93 -13.12
N ILE A 214 -13.89 4.96 -11.80
CA ILE A 214 -14.90 5.38 -10.83
C ILE A 214 -15.01 6.89 -10.95
N PRO A 215 -16.20 7.47 -11.21
CA PRO A 215 -16.36 8.91 -11.30
C PRO A 215 -15.81 9.57 -10.04
N GLY A 216 -14.71 10.31 -10.19
CA GLY A 216 -14.10 11.03 -9.08
C GLY A 216 -15.03 12.15 -8.63
N ASN A 217 -15.73 11.96 -7.52
CA ASN A 217 -16.26 13.10 -6.79
C ASN A 217 -15.10 13.71 -6.00
N ALA A 218 -14.93 15.04 -6.07
CA ALA A 218 -13.98 15.78 -5.23
C ALA A 218 -14.18 15.49 -3.72
N ASP A 219 -15.38 15.07 -3.32
CA ASP A 219 -15.71 14.71 -1.93
C ASP A 219 -15.36 13.26 -1.55
N CYS A 220 -14.90 12.44 -2.50
CA CYS A 220 -14.45 11.08 -2.22
C CYS A 220 -13.07 11.12 -1.57
N TYR A 221 -13.02 10.95 -0.26
CA TYR A 221 -11.74 10.84 0.47
C TYR A 221 -11.38 9.40 0.85
N LYS A 222 -12.34 8.46 0.81
CA LYS A 222 -12.08 7.03 1.03
C LYS A 222 -13.02 6.09 0.28
N LEU A 223 -12.50 4.92 -0.08
CA LEU A 223 -13.28 3.77 -0.55
C LEU A 223 -13.24 2.68 0.52
N LYS A 224 -14.35 1.97 0.71
CA LYS A 224 -14.39 0.76 1.54
C LYS A 224 -14.56 -0.45 0.66
N TRP A 225 -13.80 -1.49 0.98
CA TRP A 225 -13.70 -2.69 0.21
C TRP A 225 -14.18 -3.88 1.03
N ARG A 226 -14.89 -4.77 0.36
CA ARG A 226 -15.06 -6.15 0.77
C ARG A 226 -14.79 -7.04 -0.42
N LEU A 227 -13.78 -7.89 -0.32
CA LEU A 227 -13.45 -8.91 -1.28
C LEU A 227 -13.77 -10.27 -0.67
N ILE A 228 -14.64 -11.03 -1.33
CA ILE A 228 -14.94 -12.41 -0.97
C ILE A 228 -14.38 -13.29 -2.07
N LEU A 229 -13.48 -14.20 -1.70
CA LEU A 229 -12.88 -15.17 -2.59
C LEU A 229 -13.50 -16.55 -2.32
N TYR A 230 -14.15 -17.11 -3.32
CA TYR A 230 -14.70 -18.46 -3.26
C TYR A 230 -13.70 -19.47 -3.81
N ARG A 231 -13.68 -20.64 -3.19
CA ARG A 231 -12.84 -21.78 -3.59
C ARG A 231 -13.69 -23.03 -3.73
N ASP A 232 -13.24 -23.94 -4.58
CA ASP A 232 -13.83 -25.27 -4.66
C ASP A 232 -13.56 -26.02 -3.35
N PRO A 233 -14.60 -26.50 -2.62
CA PRO A 233 -14.42 -27.09 -1.30
C PRO A 233 -13.69 -28.44 -1.31
N ALA A 234 -13.61 -29.12 -2.46
CA ALA A 234 -12.93 -30.41 -2.58
C ALA A 234 -11.42 -30.25 -2.85
N THR A 235 -11.06 -29.24 -3.64
CA THR A 235 -9.70 -29.03 -4.15
C THR A 235 -8.98 -27.82 -3.55
N GLY A 236 -9.70 -26.86 -2.97
CA GLY A 236 -9.18 -25.57 -2.53
C GLY A 236 -8.84 -24.61 -3.67
N ALA A 237 -9.12 -24.99 -4.92
CA ALA A 237 -8.80 -24.20 -6.10
C ALA A 237 -9.62 -22.89 -6.15
N PRO A 238 -9.05 -21.77 -6.64
CA PRO A 238 -9.80 -20.55 -6.93
C PRO A 238 -11.01 -20.81 -7.83
N THR A 239 -12.14 -20.18 -7.54
CA THR A 239 -13.33 -20.23 -8.41
C THR A 239 -13.79 -18.83 -8.79
N THR A 240 -14.69 -18.25 -7.99
CA THR A 240 -15.27 -16.93 -8.25
C THR A 240 -14.97 -15.97 -7.11
N TYR A 241 -15.15 -14.68 -7.37
CA TYR A 241 -15.05 -13.66 -6.33
C TYR A 241 -16.30 -12.79 -6.32
N LYS A 242 -16.47 -12.07 -5.21
CA LYS A 242 -17.41 -10.96 -5.09
C LYS A 242 -16.68 -9.76 -4.50
N LEU A 243 -16.59 -8.69 -5.27
CA LEU A 243 -15.97 -7.43 -4.87
C LEU A 243 -17.05 -6.38 -4.65
N ILE A 244 -17.09 -5.81 -3.44
CA ILE A 244 -18.05 -4.79 -3.04
C ILE A 244 -17.26 -3.53 -2.70
N THR A 245 -17.54 -2.46 -3.45
CA THR A 245 -17.12 -1.11 -3.10
C THR A 245 -18.26 -0.40 -2.40
N ILE A 246 -18.09 0.02 -1.15
CA ILE A 246 -19.15 0.74 -0.43
C ILE A 246 -19.06 2.24 -0.80
N TYR A 247 -19.31 2.52 -2.08
CA TYR A 247 -19.52 3.86 -2.63
C TYR A 247 -20.92 3.86 -3.27
N HIS A 248 -21.83 4.71 -2.80
CA HIS A 248 -23.15 4.96 -3.41
C HIS A 248 -23.95 3.73 -3.87
N ARG A 249 -24.09 2.69 -3.02
CA ARG A 249 -24.88 1.48 -3.33
C ARG A 249 -24.34 0.70 -4.54
N ALA A 250 -23.02 0.63 -4.69
CA ALA A 250 -22.41 -0.14 -5.78
C ALA A 250 -22.94 -1.58 -5.77
N VAL A 251 -23.32 -2.03 -6.96
CA VAL A 251 -23.66 -3.43 -7.21
C VAL A 251 -22.38 -4.23 -7.07
N PRO A 252 -22.37 -5.35 -6.32
CA PRO A 252 -21.21 -6.21 -6.26
C PRO A 252 -20.74 -6.62 -7.65
N VAL A 253 -19.43 -6.54 -7.89
CA VAL A 253 -18.80 -7.09 -9.09
C VAL A 253 -18.43 -8.53 -8.80
N GLU A 254 -18.79 -9.43 -9.70
CA GLU A 254 -18.51 -10.86 -9.60
C GLU A 254 -17.74 -11.29 -10.85
N GLY A 255 -16.85 -12.27 -10.69
CA GLY A 255 -16.00 -12.76 -11.76
C GLY A 255 -15.16 -13.96 -11.32
N ALA A 256 -14.20 -14.34 -12.15
CA ALA A 256 -13.24 -15.40 -11.81
C ALA A 256 -12.02 -14.78 -11.12
N TRP A 257 -11.31 -15.54 -10.31
CA TRP A 257 -10.02 -15.09 -9.78
C TRP A 257 -9.03 -16.23 -9.79
N ASP A 258 -7.75 -15.89 -9.77
CA ASP A 258 -6.68 -16.86 -9.75
C ASP A 258 -5.48 -16.36 -8.92
N LEU A 259 -4.62 -17.30 -8.54
CA LEU A 259 -3.32 -17.05 -7.95
C LEU A 259 -2.25 -17.25 -9.01
N VAL A 260 -1.61 -16.16 -9.43
CA VAL A 260 -0.58 -16.18 -10.46
C VAL A 260 0.78 -15.83 -9.85
N SER A 261 1.84 -16.45 -10.36
CA SER A 261 3.20 -15.99 -10.10
C SER A 261 3.39 -14.57 -10.64
N GLY A 262 4.21 -13.78 -9.96
CA GLY A 262 4.57 -12.44 -10.39
C GLY A 262 5.23 -12.46 -11.77
N SER A 263 5.05 -11.37 -12.53
CA SER A 263 5.61 -11.25 -13.89
C SER A 263 6.85 -10.37 -13.88
N GLY A 264 7.95 -10.80 -14.55
CA GLY A 264 9.16 -10.03 -14.93
C GLY A 264 9.97 -9.31 -13.82
N ARG A 265 9.37 -9.09 -12.66
CA ARG A 265 9.78 -8.24 -11.54
C ARG A 265 10.10 -9.08 -10.31
N ASN A 266 9.38 -10.18 -10.11
CA ASN A 266 9.74 -11.29 -9.25
C ASN A 266 8.82 -12.49 -9.51
N GLU A 267 9.33 -13.56 -10.12
CA GLU A 267 8.54 -14.77 -10.43
C GLU A 267 8.10 -15.55 -9.18
N ASN A 268 8.75 -15.29 -8.03
CA ASN A 268 8.41 -15.90 -6.74
C ASN A 268 7.34 -15.11 -5.97
N ALA A 269 7.01 -13.89 -6.40
CA ALA A 269 5.89 -13.16 -5.81
C ALA A 269 4.58 -13.88 -6.19
N LEU A 270 3.62 -13.89 -5.28
CA LEU A 270 2.30 -14.45 -5.55
C LEU A 270 1.28 -13.32 -5.64
N ILE A 271 0.52 -13.31 -6.72
CA ILE A 271 -0.46 -12.29 -7.02
C ILE A 271 -1.85 -12.92 -7.04
N CYS A 272 -2.77 -12.40 -6.25
CA CYS A 272 -4.19 -12.66 -6.39
C CYS A 272 -4.74 -11.73 -7.48
N ARG A 273 -5.23 -12.29 -8.59
CA ARG A 273 -5.70 -11.51 -9.75
C ARG A 273 -7.18 -11.78 -9.98
N LEU A 274 -7.97 -10.71 -10.04
CA LEU A 274 -9.40 -10.77 -10.35
C LEU A 274 -9.60 -10.64 -11.86
N ASP A 275 -10.45 -11.46 -12.47
CA ASP A 275 -10.68 -11.54 -13.91
C ASP A 275 -9.36 -11.63 -14.71
N PRO A 276 -8.54 -12.70 -14.53
CA PRO A 276 -7.24 -12.83 -15.18
C PRO A 276 -7.32 -12.79 -16.73
N ASP A 277 -8.46 -13.16 -17.31
CA ASP A 277 -8.73 -13.10 -18.75
C ASP A 277 -9.01 -11.67 -19.28
N LYS A 278 -9.10 -10.67 -18.39
CA LYS A 278 -9.40 -9.25 -18.73
C LYS A 278 -8.38 -8.30 -18.05
N PRO A 279 -7.09 -8.34 -18.41
CA PRO A 279 -6.04 -7.61 -17.70
C PRO A 279 -6.30 -6.09 -17.59
N ASP A 280 -6.90 -5.48 -18.60
CA ASP A 280 -7.21 -4.04 -18.60
C ASP A 280 -8.26 -3.63 -17.57
N LEU A 281 -9.09 -4.57 -17.11
CA LEU A 281 -10.14 -4.35 -16.11
C LEU A 281 -9.85 -5.06 -14.78
N SER A 282 -8.78 -5.85 -14.75
CA SER A 282 -8.37 -6.64 -13.61
C SER A 282 -7.86 -5.75 -12.46
N MET A 283 -8.15 -6.21 -11.24
CA MET A 283 -7.53 -5.74 -10.01
C MET A 283 -6.61 -6.84 -9.51
N SER A 284 -5.38 -6.45 -9.14
CA SER A 284 -4.36 -7.38 -8.66
C SER A 284 -3.93 -7.02 -7.26
N PHE A 285 -3.60 -8.04 -6.48
CA PHE A 285 -3.09 -7.88 -5.12
C PHE A 285 -1.84 -8.73 -4.93
N LEU A 286 -0.79 -8.16 -4.34
CA LEU A 286 0.29 -8.96 -3.80
C LEU A 286 -0.22 -9.68 -2.56
N VAL A 287 -0.01 -10.99 -2.53
CA VAL A 287 -0.30 -11.82 -1.35
C VAL A 287 0.81 -11.63 -0.33
N GLY A 288 0.48 -11.00 0.80
CA GLY A 288 1.39 -10.84 1.92
C GLY A 288 1.56 -12.16 2.68
N ASP A 289 0.45 -12.68 3.18
CA ASP A 289 0.28 -13.99 3.79
C ASP A 289 -1.19 -14.45 3.63
N ASP A 290 -1.66 -15.37 4.47
CA ASP A 290 -3.06 -15.84 4.49
C ASP A 290 -4.06 -14.77 4.93
N ASN A 291 -3.58 -13.66 5.49
CA ASN A 291 -4.39 -12.66 6.14
C ASN A 291 -4.29 -11.25 5.53
N VAL A 292 -3.25 -10.96 4.75
CA VAL A 292 -2.98 -9.60 4.25
C VAL A 292 -2.77 -9.61 2.74
N LEU A 293 -3.52 -8.73 2.04
CA LEU A 293 -3.38 -8.46 0.61
C LEU A 293 -3.00 -6.99 0.40
N PHE A 294 -2.03 -6.71 -0.46
CA PHE A 294 -1.63 -5.34 -0.83
C PHE A 294 -2.06 -5.03 -2.26
N PHE A 295 -2.71 -3.88 -2.52
CA PHE A 295 -3.11 -3.54 -3.89
C PHE A 295 -1.90 -3.30 -4.78
N LEU A 296 -2.05 -3.73 -6.03
CA LEU A 296 -1.14 -3.44 -7.12
C LEU A 296 -1.81 -2.49 -8.13
N ASP A 297 -1.00 -1.62 -8.74
CA ASP A 297 -1.42 -0.83 -9.90
C ASP A 297 -1.40 -1.68 -11.19
N LYS A 298 -1.72 -1.03 -12.33
CA LYS A 298 -1.74 -1.69 -13.65
C LYS A 298 -0.36 -2.19 -14.12
N ASP A 299 0.72 -1.67 -13.54
CA ASP A 299 2.10 -2.07 -13.81
C ASP A 299 2.60 -3.09 -12.77
N ASP A 300 1.73 -3.73 -11.99
CA ASP A 300 2.07 -4.60 -10.87
C ASP A 300 3.01 -3.91 -9.83
N ARG A 301 2.87 -2.59 -9.60
CA ARG A 301 3.56 -1.88 -8.50
C ARG A 301 2.66 -1.78 -7.27
N LEU A 302 3.27 -1.91 -6.09
CA LEU A 302 2.58 -1.69 -4.82
C LEU A 302 2.10 -0.24 -4.68
N MET A 303 0.82 -0.09 -4.38
CA MET A 303 0.22 1.22 -4.15
C MET A 303 0.52 1.74 -2.75
N THR A 304 0.82 3.04 -2.62
CA THR A 304 1.11 3.69 -1.33
C THR A 304 -0.05 4.55 -0.88
N GLY A 305 -0.50 4.36 0.36
CA GLY A 305 -1.61 5.10 0.94
C GLY A 305 -1.17 6.45 1.53
N ASP A 306 -1.96 6.95 2.48
CA ASP A 306 -1.72 8.18 3.20
C ASP A 306 -1.72 7.95 4.73
N GLY A 307 -1.94 9.01 5.51
CA GLY A 307 -1.97 8.91 6.98
C GLY A 307 -3.27 8.32 7.54
N ASP A 308 -4.35 8.30 6.78
CA ASP A 308 -5.66 7.83 7.21
C ASP A 308 -5.99 6.44 6.66
N PHE A 309 -5.53 6.11 5.44
CA PHE A 309 -5.85 4.87 4.74
C PHE A 309 -4.63 4.29 4.02
N SER A 310 -4.56 2.96 3.96
CA SER A 310 -3.54 2.21 3.22
C SER A 310 -4.12 1.63 1.94
N PHE A 311 -3.30 0.94 1.15
CA PHE A 311 -3.75 0.07 0.07
C PHE A 311 -3.62 -1.39 0.46
N THR A 312 -4.25 -1.74 1.58
CA THR A 312 -4.19 -3.07 2.19
C THR A 312 -5.60 -3.59 2.47
N LEU A 313 -5.84 -4.88 2.21
CA LEU A 313 -7.02 -5.60 2.66
C LEU A 313 -6.61 -6.63 3.70
N ASP A 314 -7.37 -6.69 4.79
CA ASP A 314 -7.13 -7.57 5.91
C ASP A 314 -8.23 -8.62 6.00
N ARG A 315 -7.85 -9.87 6.26
CA ARG A 315 -8.78 -10.98 6.39
C ARG A 315 -9.73 -10.72 7.54
N LYS A 316 -11.02 -10.82 7.25
CA LYS A 316 -12.06 -10.73 8.26
C LYS A 316 -12.07 -12.01 9.09
N ARG A 317 -11.76 -11.89 10.38
CA ARG A 317 -11.96 -12.98 11.35
C ARG A 317 -13.46 -13.14 11.61
N ASN A 318 -13.95 -14.38 11.52
CA ASN A 318 -15.34 -14.75 11.87
C ASN A 318 -15.51 -14.90 13.38
#